data_AF-A0ABC8SR75-F1
#
_entry.id   AF-A0ABC8SR75-F1
#
_cell.length_a   1.000
_cell.length_b   1.000
_cell.length_c   1.000
_cell.angle_alpha   90.00
_cell.angle_beta   90.00
_cell.angle_gamma   90.00
#
_symmetry.space_group_name_H-M   'P 1'
#
loop_
_entity.id
_entity.type
_entity.pdbx_description
1 polymer ?
#
loop_
_entity_poly.entity_id
_entity_poly.type
_entity_poly.pdbx_seq_one_letter_code
_entity_poly.pdbx_strand_id
1 'polypeptide(L)'
;MKYPLLSSANLSPRHFSSLLQSCIKSKALKPCKQVHGKLLASGVDMNSLSLKSRLVGVYASCADLISAELIFQETQNANVFALNWMISAMAFNGYYEQAIGY
;
A
#
# COMPACT_ATOMS: atom_id res chain seq x y z
N MET A 1 12.29 -32.61 -10.22
CA MET A 1 10.82 -32.56 -10.41
C MET A 1 10.40 -31.10 -10.53
N LYS A 2 9.92 -30.68 -11.70
CA LYS A 2 9.46 -29.31 -11.97
C LYS A 2 7.94 -29.28 -11.77
N TYR A 3 7.46 -28.61 -10.73
CA TYR A 3 6.04 -28.27 -10.64
C TYR A 3 5.73 -27.22 -11.70
N PRO A 4 4.68 -27.37 -12.53
CA PRO A 4 4.30 -26.33 -13.47
C PRO A 4 3.72 -25.18 -12.66
N LEU A 5 4.51 -24.13 -12.48
CA LEU A 5 4.02 -22.87 -11.94
C LEU A 5 2.90 -22.41 -12.88
N LEU A 6 1.70 -22.26 -12.29
CA LEU A 6 0.61 -21.48 -12.85
C LEU A 6 1.21 -20.27 -13.57
N SER A 7 0.89 -20.11 -14.85
CA SER A 7 1.27 -18.93 -15.63
C SER A 7 0.65 -17.69 -14.97
N SER A 8 1.32 -17.15 -13.95
CA SER A 8 1.05 -15.83 -13.45
C SER A 8 1.54 -14.89 -14.52
N ALA A 9 0.62 -14.29 -15.27
CA ALA A 9 0.94 -13.17 -16.14
C ALA A 9 1.88 -12.23 -15.37
N ASN A 10 3.09 -12.01 -15.87
CA ASN A 10 4.07 -11.14 -15.22
C ASN A 10 3.46 -9.72 -15.16
N LEU A 11 2.94 -9.34 -13.99
CA LEU A 11 2.28 -8.06 -13.80
C LEU A 11 3.35 -6.96 -13.70
N SER A 12 3.25 -5.97 -14.59
CA SER A 12 4.12 -4.80 -14.55
C SER A 12 3.82 -3.90 -13.33
N PRO A 13 4.76 -3.01 -12.94
CA PRO A 13 4.51 -1.98 -11.92
C PRO A 13 3.27 -1.12 -12.19
N ARG A 14 2.92 -0.90 -13.46
CA ARG A 14 1.73 -0.14 -13.86
C ARG A 14 0.44 -0.90 -13.55
N HIS A 15 0.42 -2.21 -13.77
CA HIS A 15 -0.73 -3.05 -13.40
C HIS A 15 -0.98 -3.01 -11.89
N PHE A 16 0.08 -3.14 -11.09
CA PHE A 16 -0.05 -3.01 -9.64
C PHE A 16 -0.48 -1.62 -9.20
N SER A 17 0.03 -0.56 -9.83
CA SER A 17 -0.44 0.81 -9.55
C SER A 17 -1.94 0.96 -9.76
N SER A 18 -2.50 0.37 -10.82
CA SER A 18 -3.94 0.36 -11.08
C SER A 18 -4.72 -0.48 -10.05
N LEU A 19 -4.22 -1.68 -9.72
CA LEU A 19 -4.84 -2.54 -8.70
C LEU A 19 -4.86 -1.88 -7.33
N LEU A 20 -3.74 -1.27 -6.90
CA LEU A 20 -3.66 -0.51 -5.65
C LEU A 20 -4.60 0.69 -5.66
N GLN A 21 -4.75 1.38 -6.79
CA GLN A 21 -5.71 2.47 -6.91
C GLN A 21 -7.16 1.99 -6.74
N SER A 22 -7.50 0.83 -7.29
CA SER A 22 -8.80 0.19 -7.08
C SER A 22 -9.00 -0.26 -5.63
N CYS A 23 -7.94 -0.71 -4.96
CA CYS A 23 -7.93 -1.05 -3.54
C CYS A 23 -8.28 0.17 -2.66
N ILE A 24 -7.66 1.33 -2.92
CA ILE A 24 -7.97 2.58 -2.21
C ILE A 24 -9.45 2.96 -2.34
N LYS A 25 -10.02 2.77 -3.54
CA LYS A 25 -11.43 3.08 -3.81
C LYS A 25 -12.38 2.10 -3.12
N SER A 26 -12.03 0.81 -3.11
CA SER A 26 -12.89 -0.23 -2.55
C SER A 26 -12.86 -0.28 -1.03
N LYS A 27 -11.74 0.14 -0.41
CA LYS A 27 -11.50 0.07 1.05
C LYS A 27 -11.73 -1.34 1.63
N ALA A 28 -11.62 -2.37 0.79
CA ALA A 28 -11.87 -3.76 1.17
C ALA A 28 -10.55 -4.42 1.58
N LEU A 29 -10.23 -4.39 2.88
CA LEU A 29 -8.91 -4.77 3.41
C LEU A 29 -8.44 -6.16 2.96
N LYS A 30 -9.33 -7.17 2.94
CA LYS A 30 -8.97 -8.54 2.58
C LYS A 30 -8.48 -8.64 1.11
N PRO A 31 -9.22 -8.18 0.10
CA PRO A 31 -8.71 -8.05 -1.27
C PRO A 31 -7.42 -7.22 -1.38
N CYS A 32 -7.31 -6.13 -0.63
CA CYS A 32 -6.11 -5.27 -0.64
C CYS A 32 -4.86 -6.03 -0.19
N LYS A 33 -4.96 -6.81 0.90
CA LYS A 33 -3.87 -7.67 1.39
C LYS A 33 -3.47 -8.73 0.37
N GLN A 34 -4.43 -9.27 -0.40
CA GLN A 34 -4.12 -10.21 -1.49
C GLN A 34 -3.35 -9.54 -2.64
N VAL A 35 -3.72 -8.31 -3.01
CA VAL A 35 -2.99 -7.54 -4.03
C VAL A 35 -1.57 -7.22 -3.56
N HIS A 36 -1.41 -6.81 -2.30
CA HIS A 36 -0.09 -6.57 -1.71
C HIS A 36 0.76 -7.86 -1.69
N GLY A 37 0.19 -8.99 -1.27
CA GLY A 37 0.89 -10.28 -1.29
C GLY A 37 1.33 -10.71 -2.70
N LYS A 38 0.47 -10.49 -3.71
CA LYS A 38 0.82 -10.74 -5.13
C LYS A 38 1.95 -9.82 -5.60
N LEU A 39 1.93 -8.55 -5.18
CA LEU A 39 2.98 -7.59 -5.50
C LEU A 39 4.34 -8.05 -4.94
N LEU A 40 4.39 -8.46 -3.67
CA LEU A 40 5.60 -9.01 -3.04
C LEU A 40 6.11 -10.27 -3.77
N ALA A 41 5.21 -11.15 -4.20
CA ALA A 41 5.57 -12.37 -4.92
C ALA A 41 5.92 -12.17 -6.41
N SER A 42 5.68 -10.98 -6.98
CA SER A 42 5.81 -10.74 -8.42
C SER A 42 7.22 -10.45 -8.92
N GLY A 43 8.17 -10.21 -8.02
CA GLY A 43 9.52 -9.76 -8.38
C GLY A 43 9.59 -8.31 -8.88
N VAL A 44 8.49 -7.56 -8.83
CA VAL A 44 8.48 -6.11 -9.08
C VAL A 44 9.29 -5.40 -8.00
N ASP A 45 10.15 -4.47 -8.41
CA ASP A 45 10.94 -3.67 -7.48
C ASP A 45 10.04 -2.78 -6.61
N MET A 46 9.99 -3.13 -5.33
CA MET A 46 9.23 -2.44 -4.30
C MET A 46 9.94 -1.21 -3.73
N ASN A 47 11.18 -0.94 -4.13
CA ASN A 47 11.88 0.29 -3.76
C ASN A 47 11.36 1.52 -4.50
N SER A 48 10.47 1.35 -5.49
CA SER A 48 9.76 2.47 -6.09
C SER A 48 8.93 3.21 -5.04
N LEU A 49 9.33 4.45 -4.75
CA LEU A 49 8.63 5.37 -3.87
C LEU A 49 7.13 5.50 -4.22
N SER A 50 6.80 5.41 -5.52
CA SER A 50 5.42 5.49 -6.01
C SER A 50 4.54 4.31 -5.59
N LEU A 51 5.08 3.09 -5.49
CA LEU A 51 4.34 1.89 -5.07
C LEU A 51 4.18 1.86 -3.55
N LYS A 52 5.25 2.17 -2.81
CA LYS A 52 5.20 2.29 -1.34
C LYS A 52 4.19 3.34 -0.89
N SER A 53 4.20 4.53 -1.49
CA SER A 53 3.25 5.60 -1.16
C SER A 53 1.78 5.18 -1.42
N ARG A 54 1.53 4.40 -2.48
CA ARG A 54 0.19 3.85 -2.75
C ARG A 54 -0.19 2.78 -1.74
N LEU A 55 0.74 1.94 -1.30
CA LEU A 55 0.46 0.94 -0.27
C LEU A 55 0.09 1.60 1.06
N VAL A 56 0.81 2.65 1.48
CA VAL A 56 0.41 3.48 2.63
C VAL A 56 -1.04 3.93 2.46
N GLY A 57 -1.39 4.51 1.31
CA GLY A 57 -2.76 4.91 1.01
C GLY A 57 -3.79 3.78 1.02
N VAL A 58 -3.44 2.59 0.55
CA VAL A 58 -4.31 1.40 0.59
C VAL A 58 -4.67 1.07 2.04
N TYR A 59 -3.68 0.90 2.91
CA TYR A 59 -3.93 0.52 4.30
C TYR A 59 -4.60 1.64 5.10
N ALA A 60 -4.16 2.89 4.89
CA ALA A 60 -4.76 4.09 5.48
C ALA A 60 -6.26 4.21 5.12
N SER A 61 -6.61 3.99 3.84
CA SER A 61 -8.01 4.04 3.36
C SER A 61 -8.91 2.95 3.96
N CYS A 62 -8.32 1.83 4.41
CA CYS A 62 -9.00 0.72 5.06
C CYS A 62 -9.02 0.84 6.60
N ALA A 63 -8.56 1.97 7.16
CA ALA A 63 -8.38 2.18 8.61
C ALA A 63 -7.41 1.18 9.29
N ASP A 64 -6.57 0.48 8.53
CA ASP A 64 -5.50 -0.37 9.05
C ASP A 64 -4.24 0.49 9.25
N LEU A 65 -4.31 1.41 10.23
CA LEU A 65 -3.27 2.42 10.49
C LEU A 65 -1.94 1.80 10.91
N ILE A 66 -1.98 0.63 11.57
CA ILE A 66 -0.76 -0.09 11.97
C ILE A 66 0.01 -0.51 10.72
N SER A 67 -0.65 -1.13 9.75
CA SER A 67 0.00 -1.55 8.50
C SER A 67 0.42 -0.35 7.65
N ALA A 68 -0.39 0.72 7.63
CA ALA A 68 -0.05 1.95 6.92
C ALA A 68 1.23 2.58 7.47
N GLU A 69 1.34 2.65 8.80
CA GLU A 69 2.49 3.22 9.49
C GLU A 69 3.76 2.40 9.29
N LEU A 70 3.68 1.08 9.40
CA LEU A 70 4.83 0.20 9.14
C LEU A 70 5.43 0.45 7.75
N ILE A 71 4.58 0.52 6.72
CA ILE A 71 5.03 0.76 5.34
C ILE A 71 5.57 2.20 5.18
N PHE A 72 4.97 3.18 5.87
CA PHE A 72 5.44 4.55 5.87
C PHE A 72 6.86 4.65 6.44
N GLN A 73 7.12 4.02 7.59
CA GLN A 73 8.44 4.00 8.24
C GLN A 73 9.49 3.23 7.43
N GLU A 74 9.09 2.18 6.70
CA GLU A 74 9.96 1.47 5.74
C GLU A 74 10.24 2.26 4.45
N THR A 75 9.58 3.38 4.24
CA THR A 75 9.76 4.23 3.06
C THR A 75 10.81 5.30 3.33
N GLN A 76 12.05 5.04 2.92
CA GLN A 76 13.09 6.08 2.88
C GLN A 76 12.63 7.25 2.00
N ASN A 77 12.66 8.47 2.54
CA ASN A 77 12.19 9.69 1.88
C ASN A 77 10.73 9.61 1.41
N ALA A 78 9.82 9.23 2.32
CA ALA A 78 8.38 9.27 2.08
C ALA A 78 7.97 10.61 1.46
N ASN A 79 7.24 10.57 0.33
CA ASN A 79 6.80 11.78 -0.34
C ASN A 79 5.55 12.37 0.33
N VAL A 80 5.20 13.59 -0.10
CA VAL A 80 4.00 14.30 0.38
C VAL A 80 2.71 13.49 0.22
N PHE A 81 2.62 12.59 -0.76
CA PHE A 81 1.43 11.76 -0.94
C PHE A 81 1.28 10.73 0.19
N ALA A 82 2.38 10.05 0.56
CA ALA A 82 2.36 9.09 1.67
C ALA A 82 2.05 9.80 3.01
N LEU A 83 2.64 10.98 3.22
CA LEU A 83 2.39 11.80 4.41
C LEU A 83 0.92 12.22 4.51
N ASN A 84 0.35 12.73 3.41
CA ASN A 84 -1.06 13.12 3.36
C ASN A 84 -2.00 11.97 3.68
N TRP A 85 -1.66 10.73 3.26
CA TRP A 85 -2.44 9.55 3.62
C TRP A 85 -2.44 9.29 5.12
N MET A 86 -1.27 9.37 5.78
CA MET A 86 -1.16 9.16 7.21
C MET A 86 -1.94 10.21 8.00
N ILE A 87 -1.66 11.50 7.76
CA ILE A 87 -2.32 12.60 8.46
C ILE A 87 -3.84 12.53 8.30
N SER A 88 -4.32 12.38 7.05
CA SER A 88 -5.75 12.33 6.77
C SER A 88 -6.40 11.13 7.45
N ALA A 89 -5.82 9.94 7.34
CA ALA A 89 -6.39 8.74 7.91
C ALA A 89 -6.39 8.77 9.44
N MET A 90 -5.36 9.32 10.08
CA MET A 90 -5.34 9.53 11.53
C MET A 90 -6.45 10.48 11.97
N ALA A 91 -6.57 11.64 11.31
CA ALA A 91 -7.63 12.60 11.60
C ALA A 91 -9.04 11.99 11.42
N PHE A 92 -9.28 11.26 10.32
CA PHE A 92 -10.58 10.62 10.09
C PHE A 92 -10.92 9.51 11.08
N ASN A 93 -9.92 8.89 11.72
CA ASN A 93 -10.12 7.84 12.73
C ASN A 93 -10.04 8.37 14.18
N GLY A 94 -9.99 9.68 14.38
CA GLY A 94 -10.02 10.30 15.72
C GLY A 94 -8.65 10.43 16.41
N TYR A 95 -7.55 10.13 15.72
CA TYR A 95 -6.19 10.22 16.23
C TYR A 95 -5.57 11.61 15.96
N TYR A 96 -6.25 12.66 16.41
CA TYR A 96 -5.89 14.04 16.06
C TYR A 96 -4.51 14.46 16.58
N GLU A 97 -4.17 14.08 17.82
CA GLU A 97 -2.87 14.39 18.43
C GLU A 97 -1.73 13.74 17.64
N GLN A 98 -1.88 12.48 17.25
CA GLN A 98 -0.90 11.82 16.40
C GLN A 98 -0.83 12.48 15.02
N ALA A 99 -1.96 12.87 14.43
CA ALA A 99 -2.01 13.52 13.12
C ALA A 99 -1.25 14.86 13.10
N ILE A 100 -1.29 15.64 14.18
CA ILE A 100 -0.56 16.91 14.33
C ILE A 100 0.95 16.67 14.52
N GLY A 101 1.33 15.49 15.03
CA GLY A 101 2.73 15.12 15.28
C GLY A 101 3.53 14.67 14.06
N TYR A 102 2.92 14.56 12.88
CA TYR A 102 3.60 14.27 11.60
C TYR A 102 4.12 15.54 10.92
#